data_AF-A0A928VWH8-F1
#
_entry.id   AF-A0A928VWH8-F1
#
_cell.length_a   1.000
_cell.length_b   1.000
_cell.length_c   1.000
_cell.angle_alpha   90.00
_cell.angle_beta   90.00
_cell.angle_gamma   90.00
#
_symmetry.space_group_name_H-M   'P 1'
#
loop_
_entity.id
_entity.type
_entity.pdbx_description
1 polymer ?
#
loop_
_entity_poly.entity_id
_entity_poly.type
_entity_poly.pdbx_seq_one_letter_code
_entity_poly.pdbx_strand_id
1 'polypeptide(L)'
;FLQVDINTGVIIGMVIVAFFAILGGMKGITWTQVAQYCVLIVAYLIPAIAISGLLTGIFLPQFGFTFSDIIPRLNQIQLDLGFQEYTQPFANKSMLDVLFITIALMVGTAGLPHVIVRFYTVKNVRAARYSAGWALLFIAILYTTAPALAGFARYNLINTLHNKPIEEVRQLDWVNKWENTGLLKLEDKDGNGRIALTPDKAQSEITIDRDIIVLSTPEVAKLSPIIIALVAAGGLAAALSTASGLLLVISSSIAHDVYYRIINPRATESQRLMVGRVMVGFAIALAGYFGINPPGFVAQVVAFAFGLAAASFFPVIMLGIFDKRTNREGAIAGMLSGLIFTTIYIVGIKFYGMSPWFFGVSAEGIGTVGMLINLVVTLIVSRLTPAPPLHIQQLVESLRDPSHEPLALDDVGEEQLD
;
A
#
# COMPACT_ATOMS: atom_id res chain seq x y z
N PHE A 1 15.43 7.22 11.45
CA PHE A 1 16.32 6.06 11.65
C PHE A 1 17.80 6.41 11.57
N LEU A 2 18.31 6.92 10.44
CA LEU A 2 19.71 7.32 10.29
C LEU A 2 20.08 8.65 11.00
N GLN A 3 19.16 9.22 11.79
CA GLN A 3 19.28 10.54 12.41
C GLN A 3 19.62 11.67 11.40
N VAL A 4 19.18 11.49 10.16
CA VAL A 4 19.30 12.49 9.10
C VAL A 4 18.00 13.25 8.96
N ASP A 5 18.11 14.51 8.53
CA ASP A 5 16.97 15.32 8.12
C ASP A 5 16.14 14.63 7.03
N ILE A 6 14.83 14.91 7.00
CA ILE A 6 13.88 14.30 6.05
C ILE A 6 14.35 14.49 4.61
N ASN A 7 14.80 15.68 4.23
CA ASN A 7 15.24 15.96 2.87
C ASN A 7 16.46 15.11 2.49
N THR A 8 17.39 14.95 3.42
CA THR A 8 18.58 14.11 3.23
C THR A 8 18.20 12.64 3.12
N GLY A 9 17.27 12.17 3.95
CA GLY A 9 16.73 10.81 3.88
C GLY A 9 16.07 10.51 2.54
N VAL A 10 15.27 11.44 2.00
CA VAL A 10 14.63 11.31 0.68
C VAL A 10 15.68 11.23 -0.42
N ILE A 11 16.69 12.10 -0.42
CA ILE A 11 17.77 12.10 -1.42
C ILE A 11 18.54 10.78 -1.39
N ILE A 12 18.90 10.28 -0.21
CA ILE A 12 19.56 8.96 -0.06
C ILE A 12 18.68 7.87 -0.67
N GLY A 13 17.38 7.87 -0.35
CA GLY A 13 16.41 6.92 -0.91
C GLY A 13 16.35 7.00 -2.44
N MET A 14 16.29 8.19 -3.01
CA MET A 14 16.28 8.41 -4.46
C MET A 14 17.54 7.85 -5.13
N VAL A 15 18.72 8.09 -4.56
CA VAL A 15 19.99 7.60 -5.11
C VAL A 15 20.04 6.08 -5.08
N ILE A 16 19.63 5.46 -3.96
CA ILE A 16 19.60 4.00 -3.83
C ILE A 16 18.63 3.39 -4.85
N VAL A 17 17.41 3.94 -4.93
CA VAL A 17 16.39 3.47 -5.87
C VAL A 17 16.86 3.63 -7.32
N ALA A 18 17.48 4.75 -7.68
CA ALA A 18 18.03 4.98 -9.01
C ALA A 18 19.11 3.95 -9.36
N PHE A 19 20.02 3.67 -8.43
CA PHE A 19 21.07 2.67 -8.61
C PHE A 19 20.48 1.28 -8.93
N PHE A 20 19.51 0.83 -8.13
CA PHE A 20 18.87 -0.47 -8.34
C PHE A 20 18.00 -0.52 -9.60
N ALA A 21 17.29 0.56 -9.93
CA ALA A 21 16.43 0.61 -11.10
C ALA A 21 17.22 0.62 -12.42
N ILE A 22 18.42 1.21 -12.44
CA ILE A 22 19.27 1.27 -13.64
C ILE A 22 20.03 -0.04 -13.87
N LEU A 23 20.45 -0.72 -12.80
CA LEU A 23 21.24 -1.95 -12.87
C LEU A 23 20.39 -3.24 -12.93
N GLY A 24 19.13 -3.19 -12.48
CA GLY A 24 18.27 -4.37 -12.35
C GLY A 24 17.57 -4.80 -13.64
N GLY A 25 17.89 -5.99 -14.16
CA GLY A 25 17.05 -6.72 -15.13
C GLY A 25 15.93 -7.53 -14.44
N MET A 26 14.84 -7.85 -15.15
CA MET A 26 13.64 -8.51 -14.57
C MET A 26 13.95 -9.79 -13.76
N LYS A 27 14.91 -10.63 -14.19
CA LYS A 27 15.29 -11.85 -13.45
C LYS A 27 16.01 -11.56 -12.13
N GLY A 28 16.90 -10.56 -12.10
CA GLY A 28 17.61 -10.16 -10.88
C GLY A 28 16.68 -9.51 -9.86
N ILE A 29 15.67 -8.77 -10.35
CA ILE A 29 14.66 -8.14 -9.50
C ILE A 29 13.84 -9.20 -8.77
N THR A 30 13.45 -10.31 -9.40
CA THR A 30 12.67 -11.36 -8.72
C THR A 30 13.43 -11.95 -7.52
N TRP A 31 14.72 -12.30 -7.66
CA TRP A 31 15.50 -12.86 -6.56
C TRP A 31 15.78 -11.86 -5.44
N THR A 32 16.06 -10.60 -5.80
CA THR A 32 16.23 -9.53 -4.81
C THR A 32 14.93 -9.24 -4.07
N GLN A 33 13.78 -9.27 -4.74
CA GLN A 33 12.47 -9.11 -4.11
C GLN A 33 12.14 -10.25 -3.13
N VAL A 34 12.50 -11.50 -3.45
CA VAL A 34 12.36 -12.62 -2.51
C VAL A 34 13.20 -12.37 -1.25
N ALA A 35 14.47 -12.00 -1.41
CA ALA A 35 15.34 -11.70 -0.27
C ALA A 35 14.81 -10.52 0.57
N GLN A 36 14.41 -9.42 -0.07
CA GLN A 36 13.83 -8.26 0.59
C GLN A 36 12.54 -8.60 1.32
N TYR A 37 11.69 -9.46 0.73
CA TYR A 37 10.46 -9.90 1.36
C TYR A 37 10.72 -10.74 2.61
N CYS A 38 11.68 -11.67 2.55
CA CYS A 38 12.11 -12.45 3.72
C CYS A 38 12.63 -11.55 4.84
N VAL A 39 13.44 -10.54 4.50
CA VAL A 39 13.92 -9.55 5.48
C VAL A 39 12.76 -8.75 6.06
N LEU A 40 11.85 -8.26 5.23
CA LEU A 40 10.66 -7.51 5.66
C LEU A 40 9.80 -8.32 6.62
N ILE A 41 9.42 -9.55 6.27
CA ILE A 41 8.51 -10.34 7.09
C ILE A 41 9.14 -10.70 8.44
N VAL A 42 10.43 -11.04 8.46
CA VAL A 42 11.16 -11.35 9.69
C VAL A 42 11.32 -10.08 10.55
N ALA A 43 11.68 -8.96 9.92
CA ALA A 43 11.81 -7.67 10.60
C ALA A 43 10.48 -7.17 11.18
N TYR A 44 9.36 -7.53 10.57
CA TYR A 44 8.04 -7.17 11.06
C TYR A 44 7.56 -8.10 12.19
N LEU A 45 7.76 -9.41 12.05
CA LEU A 45 7.24 -10.40 13.00
C LEU A 45 8.06 -10.49 14.30
N ILE A 46 9.39 -10.40 14.25
CA ILE A 46 10.24 -10.49 15.44
C ILE A 46 9.85 -9.47 16.52
N PRO A 47 9.77 -8.15 16.23
CA PRO A 47 9.37 -7.18 17.26
C PRO A 47 7.94 -7.43 17.73
N ALA A 48 7.01 -7.77 16.83
CA ALA A 48 5.62 -8.05 17.21
C ALA A 48 5.53 -9.23 18.20
N ILE A 49 6.26 -10.32 17.93
CA ILE A 49 6.36 -11.50 18.79
C ILE A 49 7.00 -11.14 20.13
N ALA A 50 8.12 -10.40 20.11
CA ALA A 50 8.83 -10.00 21.32
C ALA A 50 7.98 -9.10 22.22
N ILE A 51 7.32 -8.09 21.64
CA ILE A 51 6.42 -7.17 22.36
C ILE A 51 5.22 -7.93 22.91
N SER A 52 4.62 -8.83 22.13
CA SER A 52 3.53 -9.68 22.59
C SER A 52 3.95 -10.49 23.82
N GLY A 53 5.12 -11.13 23.76
CA GLY A 53 5.66 -11.90 24.89
C GLY A 53 5.89 -11.05 26.15
N LEU A 54 6.44 -9.83 25.98
CA LEU A 54 6.71 -8.91 27.09
C LEU A 54 5.43 -8.37 27.75
N LEU A 55 4.40 -8.05 26.95
CA LEU A 55 3.18 -7.43 27.46
C LEU A 55 2.13 -8.44 27.94
N THR A 56 2.07 -9.62 27.31
CA THR A 56 0.95 -10.55 27.49
C THR A 56 1.38 -11.93 27.99
N GLY A 57 2.69 -12.24 27.97
CA GLY A 57 3.22 -13.59 28.19
C GLY A 57 2.97 -14.56 27.03
N ILE A 58 2.22 -14.16 26.01
CA ILE A 58 1.92 -14.97 24.82
C ILE A 58 2.77 -14.48 23.66
N PHE A 59 3.62 -15.36 23.10
CA PHE A 59 4.54 -14.99 22.01
C PHE A 59 3.85 -14.80 20.66
N LEU A 60 2.68 -15.40 20.44
CA LEU A 60 1.92 -15.20 19.20
C LEU A 60 1.10 -13.90 19.29
N PRO A 61 1.42 -12.85 18.50
CA PRO A 61 0.78 -11.53 18.62
C PRO A 61 -0.73 -11.56 18.45
N GLN A 62 -1.23 -12.40 17.54
CA GLN A 62 -2.67 -12.54 17.30
C GLN A 62 -3.39 -13.07 18.55
N PHE A 63 -2.77 -14.00 19.26
CA PHE A 63 -3.31 -14.59 20.48
C PHE A 63 -3.13 -13.67 21.68
N GLY A 64 -1.97 -13.00 21.79
CA GLY A 64 -1.78 -11.94 22.78
C GLY A 64 -2.81 -10.82 22.62
N PHE A 65 -3.13 -10.42 21.39
CA PHE A 65 -4.16 -9.41 21.12
C PHE A 65 -5.57 -9.88 21.50
N THR A 66 -5.93 -11.13 21.20
CA THR A 66 -7.31 -11.62 21.33
C THR A 66 -7.63 -12.17 22.72
N PHE A 67 -6.67 -12.85 23.36
CA PHE A 67 -6.91 -13.66 24.56
C PHE A 67 -6.27 -13.09 25.84
N SER A 68 -5.50 -12.00 25.75
CA SER A 68 -4.94 -11.35 26.94
C SER A 68 -5.79 -10.17 27.42
N ASP A 69 -5.42 -9.63 28.58
CA ASP A 69 -6.04 -8.47 29.21
C ASP A 69 -5.54 -7.12 28.66
N ILE A 70 -4.60 -7.12 27.72
CA ILE A 70 -3.96 -5.89 27.22
C ILE A 70 -4.94 -4.97 26.48
N ILE A 71 -5.86 -5.53 25.70
CA ILE A 71 -6.84 -4.76 24.93
C ILE A 71 -7.96 -4.20 25.82
N PRO A 72 -8.57 -4.99 26.72
CA PRO A 72 -9.45 -4.44 27.74
C PRO A 72 -8.81 -3.31 28.57
N ARG A 73 -7.55 -3.48 29.00
CA ARG A 73 -6.79 -2.43 29.70
C ARG A 73 -6.59 -1.20 28.83
N LEU A 74 -6.23 -1.38 27.56
CA LEU A 74 -6.04 -0.27 26.63
C LEU A 74 -7.34 0.51 26.41
N ASN A 75 -8.48 -0.17 26.30
CA ASN A 75 -9.79 0.48 26.20
C ASN A 75 -10.08 1.32 27.44
N GLN A 76 -9.87 0.76 28.64
CA GLN A 76 -10.09 1.50 29.88
C GLN A 76 -9.18 2.73 29.98
N ILE A 77 -7.88 2.58 29.70
CA ILE A 77 -6.93 3.68 29.69
C ILE A 77 -7.37 4.77 28.70
N GLN A 78 -7.87 4.40 27.53
CA GLN A 78 -8.36 5.39 26.57
C GLN A 78 -9.60 6.13 27.05
N LEU A 79 -10.55 5.44 27.67
CA LEU A 79 -11.73 6.06 28.27
C LEU A 79 -11.35 7.01 29.40
N ASP A 80 -10.42 6.62 30.27
CA ASP A 80 -9.93 7.44 31.38
C ASP A 80 -9.26 8.74 30.87
N LEU A 81 -8.64 8.67 29.69
CA LEU A 81 -8.04 9.81 29.00
C LEU A 81 -9.05 10.64 28.18
N GLY A 82 -10.33 10.24 28.13
CA GLY A 82 -11.38 10.89 27.35
C GLY A 82 -11.39 10.52 25.85
N PHE A 83 -10.59 9.55 25.42
CA PHE A 83 -10.70 8.96 24.09
C PHE A 83 -11.87 7.97 24.03
N GLN A 84 -12.29 7.63 22.81
CA GLN A 84 -13.16 6.46 22.58
C GLN A 84 -12.38 5.17 22.81
N GLU A 85 -13.08 4.04 23.01
CA GLU A 85 -12.43 2.75 23.12
C GLU A 85 -11.59 2.45 21.87
N TYR A 86 -10.41 1.85 22.07
CA TYR A 86 -9.49 1.55 20.98
C TYR A 86 -10.12 0.60 19.95
N THR A 87 -10.91 -0.35 20.43
CA THR A 87 -11.58 -1.37 19.60
C THR A 87 -12.93 -0.93 19.08
N GLN A 88 -13.40 0.28 19.38
CA GLN A 88 -14.70 0.73 18.93
C GLN A 88 -14.75 0.75 17.39
N PRO A 89 -15.64 -0.04 16.77
CA PRO A 89 -15.77 -0.03 15.33
C PRO A 89 -16.34 1.32 14.89
N PHE A 90 -15.89 1.81 13.74
CA PHE A 90 -16.46 3.00 13.10
C PHE A 90 -16.35 4.31 13.92
N ALA A 91 -15.39 4.39 14.85
CA ALA A 91 -15.13 5.56 15.70
C ALA A 91 -14.91 6.87 14.91
N ASN A 92 -14.03 6.81 13.89
CA ASN A 92 -13.64 7.99 13.09
C ASN A 92 -14.26 8.03 11.69
N LYS A 93 -14.94 6.96 11.28
CA LYS A 93 -15.49 6.77 9.92
C LYS A 93 -16.75 5.93 10.02
N SER A 94 -17.79 6.28 9.26
CA SER A 94 -19.04 5.51 9.25
C SER A 94 -18.82 4.08 8.72
N MET A 95 -19.71 3.15 9.09
CA MET A 95 -19.69 1.77 8.57
C MET A 95 -19.70 1.73 7.03
N LEU A 96 -20.50 2.60 6.41
CA LEU A 96 -20.58 2.70 4.97
C LEU A 96 -19.24 3.16 4.38
N ASP A 97 -18.62 4.20 4.95
CA ASP A 97 -17.31 4.67 4.49
C ASP A 97 -16.23 3.58 4.59
N VAL A 98 -16.18 2.87 5.72
CA VAL A 98 -15.22 1.76 5.90
C VAL A 98 -15.48 0.64 4.90
N LEU A 99 -16.73 0.25 4.66
CA LEU A 99 -17.08 -0.78 3.66
C LEU A 99 -16.58 -0.38 2.26
N PHE A 100 -16.80 0.87 1.87
CA PHE A 100 -16.40 1.39 0.55
C PHE A 100 -14.89 1.47 0.44
N ILE A 101 -14.17 1.92 1.47
CA ILE A 101 -12.70 1.86 1.52
C ILE A 101 -12.22 0.42 1.36
N THR A 102 -12.80 -0.53 2.09
CA THR A 102 -12.42 -1.95 2.00
C THR A 102 -12.60 -2.49 0.59
N ILE A 103 -13.75 -2.24 -0.05
CA ILE A 103 -14.00 -2.68 -1.42
C ILE A 103 -13.02 -2.00 -2.39
N ALA A 104 -12.82 -0.69 -2.29
CA ALA A 104 -11.92 0.07 -3.15
C ALA A 104 -10.47 -0.46 -3.06
N LEU A 105 -9.98 -0.77 -1.85
CA LEU A 105 -8.64 -1.32 -1.65
C LEU A 105 -8.50 -2.74 -2.21
N MET A 106 -9.48 -3.62 -1.93
CA MET A 106 -9.45 -5.01 -2.40
C MET A 106 -9.53 -5.09 -3.92
N VAL A 107 -10.54 -4.42 -4.49
CA VAL A 107 -10.83 -4.47 -5.91
C VAL A 107 -9.82 -3.66 -6.71
N GLY A 108 -9.36 -2.53 -6.15
CA GLY A 108 -8.27 -1.75 -6.73
C GLY A 108 -7.00 -2.58 -6.87
N THR A 109 -6.65 -3.38 -5.86
CA THR A 109 -5.50 -4.29 -5.93
C THR A 109 -5.66 -5.31 -7.06
N ALA A 110 -6.85 -5.89 -7.21
CA ALA A 110 -7.14 -6.85 -8.28
C ALA A 110 -7.12 -6.22 -9.69
N GLY A 111 -7.42 -4.92 -9.80
CA GLY A 111 -7.42 -4.19 -11.07
C GLY A 111 -6.04 -3.76 -11.57
N LEU A 112 -5.00 -3.84 -10.75
CA LEU A 112 -3.68 -3.32 -11.12
C LEU A 112 -2.83 -4.36 -11.90
N PRO A 113 -2.34 -4.04 -13.12
CA PRO A 113 -1.62 -4.99 -13.97
C PRO A 113 -0.29 -5.52 -13.41
N HIS A 114 0.34 -4.80 -12.46
CA HIS A 114 1.68 -5.10 -11.96
C HIS A 114 1.81 -6.49 -11.28
N VAL A 115 0.72 -7.03 -10.74
CA VAL A 115 0.69 -8.40 -10.18
C VAL A 115 0.47 -9.43 -11.29
N ILE A 116 -0.42 -9.14 -12.24
CA ILE A 116 -0.78 -10.06 -13.34
C ILE A 116 0.46 -10.39 -14.19
N VAL A 117 1.27 -9.38 -14.52
CA VAL A 117 2.48 -9.57 -15.34
C VAL A 117 3.52 -10.49 -14.69
N ARG A 118 3.48 -10.69 -13.36
CA ARG A 118 4.38 -11.62 -12.67
C ARG A 118 4.03 -13.08 -12.95
N PHE A 119 2.77 -13.40 -13.19
CA PHE A 119 2.34 -14.76 -13.54
C PHE A 119 2.83 -15.19 -14.93
N TYR A 120 3.16 -14.25 -15.82
CA TYR A 120 3.75 -14.58 -17.13
C TYR A 120 5.16 -15.17 -17.05
N THR A 121 5.81 -15.10 -15.89
CA THR A 121 7.12 -15.72 -15.68
C THR A 121 7.04 -17.15 -15.15
N VAL A 122 5.82 -17.65 -14.85
CA VAL A 122 5.60 -18.98 -14.30
C VAL A 122 5.36 -19.97 -15.44
N LYS A 123 6.04 -21.12 -15.39
CA LYS A 123 6.01 -22.13 -16.45
C LYS A 123 4.66 -22.84 -16.64
N ASN A 124 3.85 -22.93 -15.59
CA ASN A 124 2.60 -23.70 -15.59
C ASN A 124 1.56 -23.18 -14.59
N VAL A 125 0.28 -23.45 -14.89
CA VAL A 125 -0.88 -22.97 -14.10
C VAL A 125 -0.88 -23.52 -12.67
N ARG A 126 -0.37 -24.76 -12.49
CA ARG A 126 -0.28 -25.39 -11.16
C ARG A 126 0.70 -24.64 -10.25
N ALA A 127 1.90 -24.27 -10.75
CA ALA A 127 2.84 -23.49 -9.94
C ALA A 127 2.32 -22.07 -9.68
N ALA A 128 1.58 -21.47 -10.63
CA ALA A 128 0.96 -20.17 -10.43
C ALA A 128 -0.04 -20.20 -9.25
N ARG A 129 -0.91 -21.23 -9.19
CA ARG A 129 -1.84 -21.43 -8.07
C ARG A 129 -1.13 -21.68 -6.74
N TYR A 130 -0.08 -22.50 -6.75
CA TYR A 130 0.70 -22.79 -5.55
C TYR A 130 1.42 -21.54 -5.02
N SER A 131 1.98 -20.73 -5.92
CA SER A 131 2.60 -19.44 -5.61
C SER A 131 1.59 -18.47 -5.00
N ALA A 132 0.37 -18.39 -5.55
CA ALA A 132 -0.70 -17.58 -4.99
C ALA A 132 -1.11 -18.03 -3.58
N GLY A 133 -1.13 -19.34 -3.32
CA GLY A 133 -1.40 -19.90 -1.99
C GLY A 133 -0.36 -19.47 -0.94
N TRP A 134 0.93 -19.55 -1.27
CA TRP A 134 1.99 -19.05 -0.39
C TRP A 134 1.92 -17.55 -0.15
N ALA A 135 1.66 -16.77 -1.21
CA ALA A 135 1.48 -15.33 -1.10
C ALA A 135 0.34 -14.99 -0.13
N LEU A 136 -0.81 -15.67 -0.24
CA LEU A 136 -1.94 -15.49 0.65
C LEU A 136 -1.61 -15.83 2.11
N LEU A 137 -0.86 -16.92 2.34
CA LEU A 137 -0.42 -17.30 3.68
C LEU A 137 0.41 -16.18 4.33
N PHE A 138 1.42 -15.66 3.64
CA PHE A 138 2.28 -14.62 4.22
C PHE A 138 1.56 -13.27 4.37
N ILE A 139 0.67 -12.92 3.43
CA ILE A 139 -0.20 -11.73 3.56
C ILE A 139 -1.09 -11.88 4.80
N ALA A 140 -1.68 -13.05 5.02
CA ALA A 140 -2.51 -13.31 6.19
C ALA A 140 -1.71 -13.17 7.49
N ILE A 141 -0.49 -13.72 7.55
CA ILE A 141 0.40 -13.57 8.71
C ILE A 141 0.68 -12.08 9.00
N LEU A 142 1.02 -11.29 7.97
CA LEU A 142 1.33 -9.88 8.12
C LEU A 142 0.10 -9.07 8.59
N TYR A 143 -1.01 -9.19 7.87
CA TYR A 143 -2.22 -8.39 8.15
C TYR A 143 -2.94 -8.78 9.43
N THR A 144 -2.88 -10.03 9.87
CA THR A 144 -3.42 -10.42 11.18
C THR A 144 -2.53 -9.95 12.34
N THR A 145 -1.23 -9.79 12.11
CA THR A 145 -0.29 -9.26 13.12
C THR A 145 -0.39 -7.73 13.27
N ALA A 146 -0.81 -7.01 12.23
CA ALA A 146 -0.82 -5.55 12.24
C ALA A 146 -1.72 -4.90 13.30
N PRO A 147 -2.99 -5.34 13.50
CA PRO A 147 -3.81 -4.83 14.59
C PRO A 147 -3.21 -5.09 15.97
N ALA A 148 -2.57 -6.27 16.15
CA ALA A 148 -1.90 -6.63 17.39
C ALA A 148 -0.75 -5.67 17.72
N LEU A 149 0.16 -5.48 16.76
CA LEU A 149 1.28 -4.55 16.91
C LEU A 149 0.79 -3.12 17.16
N ALA A 150 -0.24 -2.66 16.45
CA ALA A 150 -0.80 -1.33 16.64
C ALA A 150 -1.38 -1.12 18.06
N GLY A 151 -2.11 -2.11 18.58
CA GLY A 151 -2.63 -2.07 19.95
C GLY A 151 -1.52 -2.03 20.99
N PHE A 152 -0.50 -2.89 20.83
CA PHE A 152 0.65 -2.93 21.74
C PHE A 152 1.46 -1.63 21.69
N ALA A 153 1.67 -1.07 20.50
CA ALA A 153 2.33 0.21 20.31
C ALA A 153 1.58 1.33 21.01
N ARG A 154 0.26 1.41 20.83
CA ARG A 154 -0.59 2.42 21.47
C ARG A 154 -0.53 2.32 23.00
N TYR A 155 -0.61 1.11 23.54
CA TYR A 155 -0.47 0.88 24.99
C TYR A 155 0.89 1.35 25.51
N ASN A 156 1.98 0.92 24.88
CA ASN A 156 3.34 1.27 25.30
C ASN A 156 3.60 2.77 25.23
N LEU A 157 3.14 3.45 24.18
CA LEU A 157 3.28 4.91 24.04
C LEU A 157 2.56 5.66 25.15
N ILE A 158 1.33 5.28 25.48
CA ILE A 158 0.58 5.91 26.57
C ILE A 158 1.30 5.67 27.89
N ASN A 159 1.69 4.43 28.18
CA ASN A 159 2.32 4.07 29.45
C ASN A 159 3.70 4.72 29.66
N THR A 160 4.43 5.00 28.58
CA THR A 160 5.77 5.60 28.64
C THR A 160 5.77 7.12 28.64
N LEU A 161 4.75 7.77 28.09
CA LEU A 161 4.71 9.22 27.94
C LEU A 161 3.69 9.91 28.84
N HIS A 162 2.48 9.35 28.96
CA HIS A 162 1.37 10.05 29.60
C HIS A 162 1.58 10.19 31.12
N ASN A 163 1.38 11.40 31.63
CA ASN A 163 1.50 11.78 33.04
C ASN A 163 2.89 11.44 33.63
N LYS A 164 3.94 11.59 32.81
CA LYS A 164 5.34 11.47 33.23
C LYS A 164 5.99 12.86 33.28
N PRO A 165 6.93 13.10 34.22
CA PRO A 165 7.71 14.34 34.25
C PRO A 165 8.45 14.57 32.93
N ILE A 166 8.40 15.80 32.40
CA ILE A 166 9.01 16.12 31.10
C ILE A 166 10.52 15.84 31.08
N GLU A 167 11.21 16.07 32.20
CA GLU A 167 12.64 15.81 32.32
C GLU A 167 12.96 14.31 32.25
N GLU A 168 12.12 13.45 32.84
CA GLU A 168 12.29 11.99 32.78
C GLU A 168 12.01 11.47 31.38
N VAL A 169 10.96 11.98 30.73
CA VAL A 169 10.60 11.59 29.37
C VAL A 169 11.70 11.96 28.37
N ARG A 170 12.27 13.16 28.50
CA ARG A 170 13.41 13.61 27.68
C ARG A 170 14.71 12.88 27.98
N GLN A 171 14.82 12.12 29.07
CA GLN A 171 15.98 11.24 29.30
C GLN A 171 15.87 9.92 28.55
N LEU A 172 14.70 9.59 27.99
CA LEU A 172 14.53 8.37 27.20
C LEU A 172 15.24 8.51 25.84
N ASP A 173 16.16 7.60 25.55
CA ASP A 173 16.94 7.61 24.30
C ASP A 173 16.07 7.69 23.04
N TRP A 174 14.97 6.96 23.02
CA TRP A 174 14.05 6.95 21.88
C TRP A 174 13.35 8.30 21.72
N VAL A 175 12.92 8.94 22.81
CA VAL A 175 12.28 10.26 22.76
C VAL A 175 13.23 11.28 22.15
N ASN A 176 14.46 11.36 22.64
CA ASN A 176 15.48 12.27 22.11
C ASN A 176 15.73 12.04 20.62
N LYS A 177 15.87 10.78 20.20
CA LYS A 177 16.09 10.44 18.77
C LYS A 177 14.96 10.95 17.89
N TRP A 178 13.71 10.74 18.27
CA TRP A 178 12.56 11.10 17.44
C TRP A 178 12.19 12.59 17.57
N GLU A 179 12.45 13.23 18.71
CA GLU A 179 12.30 14.68 18.90
C GLU A 179 13.29 15.46 18.02
N ASN A 180 14.56 14.99 17.92
CA ASN A 180 15.56 15.56 17.02
C ASN A 180 15.19 15.46 15.53
N THR A 181 14.35 14.49 15.15
CA THR A 181 13.84 14.38 13.76
C THR A 181 12.65 15.30 13.48
N GLY A 182 12.07 15.92 14.51
CA GLY A 182 10.84 16.71 14.41
C GLY A 182 9.55 15.88 14.28
N LEU A 183 9.65 14.54 14.30
CA LEU A 183 8.51 13.62 14.16
C LEU A 183 7.85 13.28 15.52
N LEU A 184 8.49 13.65 16.62
CA LEU A 184 7.94 13.67 17.96
C LEU A 184 8.08 15.10 18.50
N LYS A 185 7.00 15.68 19.02
CA LYS A 185 7.02 16.98 19.68
C LYS A 185 6.41 16.87 21.07
N LEU A 186 7.16 17.36 22.05
CA LEU A 186 6.77 17.42 23.45
C LEU A 186 6.77 18.89 23.89
N GLU A 187 5.63 19.39 24.33
CA GLU A 187 5.46 20.78 24.73
C GLU A 187 4.55 20.83 25.95
N ASP A 188 5.11 21.14 27.12
CA ASP A 188 4.36 21.41 28.35
C ASP A 188 3.62 22.75 28.17
N LYS A 189 2.30 22.66 27.98
CA LYS A 189 1.43 23.79 27.66
C LYS A 189 0.81 24.39 28.91
N ASP A 190 0.60 23.58 29.95
CA ASP A 190 -0.03 24.03 31.19
C ASP A 190 0.98 24.41 32.29
N GLY A 191 2.27 24.13 32.07
CA GLY A 191 3.38 24.50 32.93
C GLY A 191 3.50 23.62 34.18
N ASN A 192 2.88 22.44 34.19
CA ASN A 192 2.83 21.56 35.36
C ASN A 192 4.07 20.63 35.48
N GLY A 193 4.99 20.67 34.51
CA GLY A 193 6.22 19.87 34.48
C GLY A 193 6.01 18.40 34.10
N ARG A 194 4.80 18.02 33.66
CA ARG A 194 4.42 16.69 33.20
C ARG A 194 3.85 16.78 31.80
N ILE A 195 3.86 15.66 31.11
CA ILE A 195 3.34 15.59 29.75
C ILE A 195 2.02 14.84 29.72
N ALA A 196 0.96 15.50 29.24
CA ALA A 196 -0.36 14.93 29.10
C ALA A 196 -0.73 14.64 27.63
N LEU A 197 -1.12 13.39 27.38
CA LEU A 197 -1.83 13.00 26.16
C LEU A 197 -3.32 13.22 26.33
N THR A 198 -3.94 14.03 25.47
CA THR A 198 -5.39 14.29 25.48
C THR A 198 -6.02 14.16 24.09
N PRO A 199 -7.34 13.97 23.98
CA PRO A 199 -8.03 13.88 22.69
C PRO A 199 -8.05 15.20 21.92
N ASP A 200 -8.10 16.33 22.65
CA ASP A 200 -8.04 17.65 22.05
C ASP A 200 -6.60 17.97 21.64
N LYS A 201 -6.37 18.07 20.33
CA LYS A 201 -5.05 18.41 19.77
C LYS A 201 -4.52 19.76 20.27
N ALA A 202 -5.39 20.70 20.61
CA ALA A 202 -4.98 22.00 21.14
C ALA A 202 -4.37 21.87 22.54
N GLN A 203 -4.89 20.95 23.36
CA GLN A 203 -4.43 20.71 24.73
C GLN A 203 -3.38 19.62 24.83
N SER A 204 -3.34 18.67 23.90
CA SER A 204 -2.38 17.56 23.92
C SER A 204 -0.95 18.10 23.83
N GLU A 205 -0.12 17.66 24.76
CA GLU A 205 1.29 18.05 24.91
C GLU A 205 2.22 17.08 24.18
N ILE A 206 1.65 15.98 23.70
CA ILE A 206 2.32 14.95 22.90
C ILE A 206 1.77 15.02 21.48
N THR A 207 2.67 15.24 20.52
CA THR A 207 2.39 15.10 19.09
C THR A 207 3.35 14.09 18.49
N ILE A 208 2.81 12.99 17.98
CA ILE A 208 3.58 11.92 17.34
C ILE A 208 3.12 11.81 15.89
N ASP A 209 4.07 11.83 14.96
CA ASP A 209 3.79 11.50 13.58
C ASP A 209 3.29 10.04 13.47
N ARG A 210 2.24 9.83 12.68
CA ARG A 210 1.60 8.50 12.57
C ARG A 210 2.50 7.50 11.85
N ASP A 211 3.37 7.95 10.96
CA ASP A 211 4.26 7.10 10.17
C ASP A 211 5.44 6.56 10.99
N ILE A 212 5.74 7.15 12.16
CA ILE A 212 6.84 6.67 13.01
C ILE A 212 6.42 5.61 14.04
N ILE A 213 5.12 5.40 14.28
CA ILE A 213 4.63 4.56 15.38
C ILE A 213 5.23 3.15 15.30
N VAL A 214 5.09 2.47 14.15
CA VAL A 214 5.61 1.10 13.98
C VAL A 214 7.14 1.06 14.10
N LEU A 215 7.82 2.10 13.60
CA LEU A 215 9.28 2.17 13.60
C LEU A 215 9.87 2.46 14.99
N SER A 216 9.18 3.25 15.80
CA SER A 216 9.61 3.59 17.15
C SER A 216 9.23 2.51 18.17
N THR A 217 8.19 1.71 17.92
CA THR A 217 7.66 0.71 18.86
C THR A 217 8.73 -0.22 19.46
N PRO A 218 9.70 -0.79 18.69
CA PRO A 218 10.77 -1.59 19.26
C PRO A 218 11.63 -0.84 20.29
N GLU A 219 11.89 0.46 20.05
CA GLU A 219 12.65 1.31 20.98
C GLU A 219 11.82 1.66 22.22
N VAL A 220 10.53 1.98 22.03
CA VAL A 220 9.59 2.24 23.14
C VAL A 220 9.48 1.01 24.05
N ALA A 221 9.47 -0.19 23.46
CA ALA A 221 9.44 -1.46 24.18
C ALA A 221 10.81 -1.90 24.75
N LYS A 222 11.87 -1.07 24.62
CA LYS A 222 13.22 -1.34 25.11
C LYS A 222 13.80 -2.67 24.58
N LEU A 223 13.50 -3.02 23.33
CA LEU A 223 14.07 -4.21 22.70
C LEU A 223 15.57 -4.04 22.39
N SER A 224 16.26 -5.16 22.17
CA SER A 224 17.68 -5.18 21.83
C SER A 224 17.99 -4.32 20.59
N PRO A 225 19.14 -3.60 20.55
CA PRO A 225 19.59 -2.83 19.39
C PRO A 225 19.58 -3.61 18.06
N ILE A 226 19.81 -4.92 18.12
CA ILE A 226 19.77 -5.80 16.93
C ILE A 226 18.36 -5.86 16.34
N ILE A 227 17.32 -5.94 17.19
CA ILE A 227 15.93 -5.97 16.74
C ILE A 227 15.53 -4.62 16.16
N ILE A 228 15.96 -3.52 16.79
CA ILE A 228 15.72 -2.16 16.30
C ILE A 228 16.35 -1.97 14.91
N ALA A 229 17.61 -2.38 14.74
CA ALA A 229 18.30 -2.32 13.45
C ALA A 229 17.62 -3.17 12.38
N LEU A 230 17.14 -4.36 12.75
CA LEU A 230 16.42 -5.25 11.86
C LEU A 230 15.11 -4.62 11.36
N VAL A 231 14.33 -3.97 12.24
CA VAL A 231 13.07 -3.29 11.85
C VAL A 231 13.32 -2.22 10.81
N ALA A 232 14.37 -1.43 10.99
CA ALA A 232 14.72 -0.40 10.02
C ALA A 232 15.26 -0.95 8.71
N ALA A 233 16.06 -2.02 8.75
CA ALA A 233 16.47 -2.76 7.55
C ALA A 233 15.24 -3.33 6.81
N GLY A 234 14.26 -3.86 7.53
CA GLY A 234 12.98 -4.31 6.99
C GLY A 234 12.16 -3.19 6.35
N GLY A 235 12.06 -2.04 7.01
CA GLY A 235 11.38 -0.85 6.48
C GLY A 235 12.03 -0.34 5.18
N LEU A 236 13.37 -0.28 5.14
CA LEU A 236 14.11 0.04 3.91
C LEU A 236 13.91 -1.02 2.82
N ALA A 237 14.00 -2.30 3.16
CA ALA A 237 13.78 -3.40 2.22
C ALA A 237 12.37 -3.36 1.61
N ALA A 238 11.36 -3.05 2.42
CA ALA A 238 9.98 -2.86 1.97
C ALA A 238 9.86 -1.72 0.95
N ALA A 239 10.36 -0.54 1.31
CA ALA A 239 10.31 0.64 0.45
C ALA A 239 11.04 0.40 -0.90
N LEU A 240 12.23 -0.20 -0.84
CA LEU A 240 13.05 -0.47 -2.03
C LEU A 240 12.43 -1.53 -2.95
N SER A 241 11.82 -2.58 -2.38
CA SER A 241 11.16 -3.65 -3.15
C SER A 241 9.99 -3.12 -3.98
N THR A 242 9.14 -2.29 -3.35
CA THR A 242 7.98 -1.68 -4.00
C THR A 242 8.41 -0.62 -5.02
N ALA A 243 9.34 0.27 -4.65
CA ALA A 243 9.83 1.31 -5.55
C ALA A 243 10.45 0.73 -6.82
N SER A 244 11.33 -0.27 -6.69
CA SER A 244 11.97 -0.92 -7.84
C SER A 244 10.95 -1.61 -8.74
N GLY A 245 9.98 -2.30 -8.16
CA GLY A 245 8.92 -2.98 -8.91
C GLY A 245 8.03 -2.02 -9.70
N LEU A 246 7.57 -0.94 -9.07
CA LEU A 246 6.70 0.05 -9.72
C LEU A 246 7.44 0.88 -10.76
N LEU A 247 8.69 1.27 -10.49
CA LEU A 247 9.51 2.01 -11.47
C LEU A 247 9.79 1.20 -12.72
N LEU A 248 9.99 -0.12 -12.59
CA LEU A 248 10.12 -0.98 -13.75
C LEU A 248 8.83 -0.98 -14.58
N VAL A 249 7.67 -1.13 -13.94
CA VAL A 249 6.38 -1.14 -14.64
C VAL A 249 6.14 0.19 -15.36
N ILE A 250 6.41 1.32 -14.69
CA ILE A 250 6.32 2.65 -15.33
C ILE A 250 7.26 2.74 -16.53
N SER A 251 8.52 2.32 -16.36
CA SER A 251 9.54 2.33 -17.41
C SER A 251 9.12 1.48 -18.61
N SER A 252 8.69 0.23 -18.38
CA SER A 252 8.28 -0.69 -19.44
C SER A 252 7.01 -0.23 -20.13
N SER A 253 6.02 0.28 -19.38
CA SER A 253 4.77 0.76 -19.97
C SER A 253 5.00 2.00 -20.84
N ILE A 254 5.84 2.95 -20.41
CA ILE A 254 6.15 4.10 -21.27
C ILE A 254 7.03 3.69 -22.45
N ALA A 255 8.06 2.87 -22.25
CA ALA A 255 8.97 2.48 -23.33
C ALA A 255 8.30 1.57 -24.39
N HIS A 256 7.50 0.59 -23.96
CA HIS A 256 6.87 -0.38 -24.83
C HIS A 256 5.46 0.04 -25.26
N ASP A 257 4.57 0.36 -24.32
CA ASP A 257 3.15 0.59 -24.63
C ASP A 257 2.91 1.97 -25.26
N VAL A 258 3.64 2.98 -24.83
CA VAL A 258 3.51 4.35 -25.36
C VAL A 258 4.52 4.60 -26.48
N TYR A 259 5.81 4.53 -26.19
CA TYR A 259 6.84 4.95 -27.14
C TYR A 259 6.94 3.98 -28.32
N TYR A 260 7.11 2.68 -28.07
CA TYR A 260 7.23 1.72 -29.18
C TYR A 260 5.91 1.51 -29.91
N ARG A 261 4.81 1.16 -29.23
CA ARG A 261 3.55 0.82 -29.92
C ARG A 261 2.85 2.01 -30.56
N ILE A 262 2.91 3.21 -29.97
CA ILE A 262 2.10 4.37 -30.44
C ILE A 262 2.97 5.40 -31.16
N ILE A 263 4.13 5.78 -30.61
CA ILE A 263 4.92 6.91 -31.13
C ILE A 263 5.88 6.47 -32.26
N ASN A 264 6.68 5.43 -32.03
CA ASN A 264 7.67 4.94 -32.98
C ASN A 264 7.75 3.39 -33.01
N PRO A 265 6.90 2.74 -33.83
CA PRO A 265 6.88 1.28 -34.02
C PRO A 265 8.14 0.70 -34.64
N ARG A 266 9.09 1.54 -35.07
CA ARG A 266 10.38 1.12 -35.61
C ARG A 266 11.54 1.41 -34.65
N ALA A 267 11.25 1.75 -33.39
CA ALA A 267 12.28 2.06 -32.41
C ALA A 267 13.17 0.84 -32.13
N THR A 268 14.48 1.05 -32.20
CA THR A 268 15.48 0.03 -31.84
C THR A 268 15.45 -0.27 -30.34
N GLU A 269 15.98 -1.41 -29.92
CA GLU A 269 16.04 -1.77 -28.50
C GLU A 269 16.79 -0.71 -27.67
N SER A 270 17.89 -0.18 -28.19
CA SER A 270 18.65 0.89 -27.55
C SER A 270 17.81 2.15 -27.30
N GLN A 271 16.98 2.55 -28.27
CA GLN A 271 16.07 3.69 -28.12
C GLN A 271 15.00 3.43 -27.06
N ARG A 272 14.41 2.23 -27.02
CA ARG A 272 13.42 1.85 -26.00
C ARG A 272 14.03 1.85 -24.60
N LEU A 273 15.24 1.29 -24.45
CA LEU A 273 15.98 1.29 -23.19
C LEU A 273 16.32 2.70 -22.73
N MET A 274 16.71 3.59 -23.64
CA MET A 274 16.98 4.99 -23.33
C MET A 274 15.73 5.71 -22.82
N VAL A 275 14.59 5.57 -23.51
CA VAL A 275 13.31 6.16 -23.09
C VAL A 275 12.90 5.63 -21.71
N GLY A 276 13.00 4.31 -21.49
CA GLY A 276 12.71 3.71 -20.19
C GLY A 276 13.58 4.31 -19.07
N ARG A 277 14.90 4.45 -19.28
CA ARG A 277 15.80 5.04 -18.29
C ARG A 277 15.52 6.51 -18.00
N VAL A 278 15.21 7.30 -19.03
CA VAL A 278 14.80 8.71 -18.85
C VAL A 278 13.52 8.79 -18.02
N MET A 279 12.55 7.91 -18.27
CA MET A 279 11.30 7.87 -17.50
C MET A 279 11.51 7.44 -16.05
N VAL A 280 12.43 6.51 -15.78
CA VAL A 280 12.82 6.18 -14.40
C VAL A 280 13.38 7.41 -13.69
N GLY A 281 14.29 8.15 -14.33
CA GLY A 281 14.84 9.39 -13.77
C GLY A 281 13.76 10.43 -13.47
N PHE A 282 12.83 10.63 -14.41
CA PHE A 282 11.68 11.52 -14.23
C PHE A 282 10.76 11.08 -13.08
N ALA A 283 10.43 9.79 -13.01
CA ALA A 283 9.59 9.23 -11.96
C ALA A 283 10.23 9.36 -10.57
N ILE A 284 11.55 9.15 -10.47
CA ILE A 284 12.31 9.33 -9.22
C ILE A 284 12.31 10.81 -8.80
N ALA A 285 12.52 11.74 -9.73
CA ALA A 285 12.46 13.16 -9.43
C ALA A 285 11.08 13.59 -8.89
N LEU A 286 10.01 13.11 -9.53
CA LEU A 286 8.64 13.38 -9.09
C LEU A 286 8.33 12.75 -7.72
N ALA A 287 8.76 11.50 -7.50
CA ALA A 287 8.62 10.82 -6.22
C ALA A 287 9.42 11.52 -5.11
N GLY A 288 10.62 12.03 -5.42
CA GLY A 288 11.43 12.83 -4.51
C GLY A 288 10.76 14.13 -4.10
N TYR A 289 10.17 14.85 -5.06
CA TYR A 289 9.42 16.08 -4.80
C TYR A 289 8.25 15.84 -3.83
N PHE A 290 7.44 14.80 -4.07
CA PHE A 290 6.32 14.44 -3.18
C PHE A 290 6.77 13.76 -1.89
N GLY A 291 7.97 13.16 -1.84
CA GLY A 291 8.55 12.63 -0.62
C GLY A 291 8.97 13.74 0.36
N ILE A 292 9.44 14.87 -0.17
CA ILE A 292 9.75 16.09 0.60
C ILE A 292 8.48 16.87 0.94
N ASN A 293 7.54 16.96 0.01
CA ASN A 293 6.28 17.69 0.15
C ASN A 293 5.08 16.74 0.06
N PRO A 294 4.81 15.91 1.09
CA PRO A 294 3.74 14.93 1.03
C PRO A 294 2.37 15.62 0.94
N PRO A 295 1.51 15.24 -0.03
CA PRO A 295 0.19 15.87 -0.21
C PRO A 295 -0.82 15.47 0.88
N GLY A 296 -0.42 14.61 1.80
CA GLY A 296 -1.23 14.11 2.91
C GLY A 296 -0.56 12.88 3.53
N PHE A 297 -1.28 12.22 4.42
CA PHE A 297 -0.82 10.96 5.00
C PHE A 297 -0.60 9.90 3.91
N VAL A 298 0.55 9.21 3.93
CA VAL A 298 0.97 8.31 2.86
C VAL A 298 -0.10 7.24 2.55
N ALA A 299 -0.71 6.65 3.59
CA ALA A 299 -1.74 5.63 3.38
C ALA A 299 -3.00 6.17 2.67
N GLN A 300 -3.34 7.46 2.83
CA GLN A 300 -4.47 8.05 2.11
C GLN A 300 -4.17 8.19 0.62
N VAL A 301 -2.97 8.63 0.27
CA VAL A 301 -2.53 8.75 -1.13
C VAL A 301 -2.55 7.38 -1.82
N VAL A 302 -2.11 6.35 -1.10
CA VAL A 302 -2.18 4.96 -1.55
C VAL A 302 -3.65 4.52 -1.75
N ALA A 303 -4.55 4.84 -0.82
CA ALA A 303 -5.97 4.55 -0.97
C ALA A 303 -6.58 5.22 -2.21
N PHE A 304 -6.19 6.45 -2.54
CA PHE A 304 -6.64 7.12 -3.77
C PHE A 304 -6.18 6.38 -5.03
N ALA A 305 -4.93 5.92 -5.07
CA ALA A 305 -4.40 5.17 -6.20
C ALA A 305 -5.18 3.86 -6.43
N PHE A 306 -5.47 3.12 -5.35
CA PHE A 306 -6.31 1.93 -5.43
C PHE A 306 -7.76 2.24 -5.81
N GLY A 307 -8.34 3.32 -5.27
CA GLY A 307 -9.68 3.78 -5.63
C GLY A 307 -9.80 4.12 -7.11
N LEU A 308 -8.81 4.81 -7.68
CA LEU A 308 -8.74 5.11 -9.11
C LEU A 308 -8.61 3.83 -9.95
N ALA A 309 -7.77 2.88 -9.53
CA ALA A 309 -7.62 1.60 -10.21
C ALA A 309 -8.90 0.74 -10.16
N ALA A 310 -9.60 0.74 -9.03
CA ALA A 310 -10.90 0.08 -8.87
C ALA A 310 -11.93 0.70 -9.80
N ALA A 311 -11.94 2.03 -9.91
CA ALA A 311 -12.88 2.77 -10.74
C ALA A 311 -12.61 2.67 -12.24
N SER A 312 -11.38 2.36 -12.67
CA SER A 312 -11.01 2.30 -14.09
C SER A 312 -10.83 0.85 -14.59
N PHE A 313 -9.85 0.13 -14.09
CA PHE A 313 -9.38 -1.10 -14.74
C PHE A 313 -10.21 -2.32 -14.37
N PHE A 314 -10.58 -2.45 -13.10
CA PHE A 314 -11.16 -3.69 -12.61
C PHE A 314 -12.45 -4.13 -13.32
N PRO A 315 -13.49 -3.27 -13.50
CA PRO A 315 -14.72 -3.69 -14.18
C PRO A 315 -14.46 -4.17 -15.60
N VAL A 316 -13.56 -3.51 -16.33
CA VAL A 316 -13.24 -3.85 -17.72
C VAL A 316 -12.44 -5.15 -17.80
N ILE A 317 -11.50 -5.39 -16.88
CA ILE A 317 -10.77 -6.67 -16.81
C ILE A 317 -11.74 -7.82 -16.51
N MET A 318 -12.61 -7.63 -15.52
CA MET A 318 -13.59 -8.64 -15.11
C MET A 318 -14.57 -8.93 -16.26
N LEU A 319 -15.15 -7.90 -16.87
CA LEU A 319 -16.06 -8.06 -18.00
C LEU A 319 -15.37 -8.59 -19.26
N GLY A 320 -14.10 -8.28 -19.48
CA GLY A 320 -13.31 -8.83 -20.60
C GLY A 320 -13.11 -10.34 -20.48
N ILE A 321 -13.04 -10.87 -19.26
CA ILE A 321 -12.95 -12.31 -19.00
C ILE A 321 -14.34 -12.95 -18.97
N PHE A 322 -15.33 -12.30 -18.34
CA PHE A 322 -16.63 -12.91 -17.97
C PHE A 322 -17.85 -12.49 -18.82
N ASP A 323 -17.75 -11.49 -19.70
CA ASP A 323 -18.81 -11.13 -20.66
C ASP A 323 -18.30 -11.12 -22.11
N LYS A 324 -18.86 -12.00 -22.95
CA LYS A 324 -18.52 -12.09 -24.38
C LYS A 324 -18.94 -10.85 -25.18
N ARG A 325 -19.87 -10.05 -24.63
CA ARG A 325 -20.47 -8.92 -25.35
C ARG A 325 -19.73 -7.60 -25.13
N THR A 326 -18.85 -7.54 -24.13
CA THR A 326 -18.03 -6.36 -23.84
C THR A 326 -17.13 -6.04 -25.02
N ASN A 327 -17.20 -4.80 -25.51
CA ASN A 327 -16.42 -4.33 -26.64
C ASN A 327 -15.58 -3.10 -26.27
N ARG A 328 -14.76 -2.65 -27.23
CA ARG A 328 -13.85 -1.50 -27.06
C ARG A 328 -14.59 -0.23 -26.63
N GLU A 329 -15.71 0.10 -27.26
CA GLU A 329 -16.45 1.33 -26.97
C GLU A 329 -17.02 1.33 -25.55
N GLY A 330 -17.62 0.21 -25.13
CA GLY A 330 -18.08 0.02 -23.76
C GLY A 330 -16.95 0.15 -22.74
N ALA A 331 -15.83 -0.52 -22.99
CA ALA A 331 -14.67 -0.47 -22.11
C ALA A 331 -14.12 0.95 -21.95
N ILE A 332 -13.95 1.71 -23.05
CA ILE A 332 -13.44 3.08 -23.00
C ILE A 332 -14.42 4.00 -22.26
N ALA A 333 -15.72 3.93 -22.57
CA ALA A 333 -16.73 4.75 -21.91
C ALA A 333 -16.82 4.46 -20.40
N GLY A 334 -16.75 3.18 -20.01
CA GLY A 334 -16.71 2.76 -18.61
C GLY A 334 -15.48 3.28 -17.88
N MET A 335 -14.29 3.06 -18.43
CA MET A 335 -13.03 3.54 -17.83
C MET A 335 -13.03 5.06 -17.63
N LEU A 336 -13.44 5.82 -18.65
CA LEU A 336 -13.47 7.28 -18.56
C LEU A 336 -14.51 7.77 -17.56
N SER A 337 -15.72 7.21 -17.56
CA SER A 337 -16.77 7.62 -16.63
C SER A 337 -16.38 7.36 -15.16
N GLY A 338 -15.88 6.17 -14.84
CA GLY A 338 -15.42 5.83 -13.50
C GLY A 338 -14.22 6.67 -13.06
N LEU A 339 -13.24 6.87 -13.95
CA LEU A 339 -12.03 7.64 -13.64
C LEU A 339 -12.33 9.13 -13.45
N ILE A 340 -13.14 9.74 -14.33
CA ILE A 340 -13.51 11.15 -14.25
C ILE A 340 -14.30 11.40 -12.96
N PHE A 341 -15.31 10.59 -12.68
CA PHE A 341 -16.10 10.72 -11.47
C PHE A 341 -15.24 10.65 -10.20
N THR A 342 -14.40 9.61 -10.11
CA THR A 342 -13.54 9.36 -8.94
C THR A 342 -12.53 10.48 -8.75
N THR A 343 -11.89 10.92 -9.85
CA THR A 343 -10.93 12.04 -9.82
C THR A 343 -11.58 13.33 -9.36
N ILE A 344 -12.74 13.70 -9.93
CA ILE A 344 -13.46 14.93 -9.54
C ILE A 344 -13.81 14.89 -8.05
N TYR A 345 -14.26 13.75 -7.55
CA TYR A 345 -14.62 13.61 -6.13
C TYR A 345 -13.40 13.77 -5.21
N ILE A 346 -12.30 13.08 -5.51
CA ILE A 346 -11.06 13.15 -4.72
C ILE A 346 -10.53 14.59 -4.73
N VAL A 347 -10.47 15.21 -5.93
CA VAL A 347 -9.98 16.58 -6.09
C VAL A 347 -10.85 17.58 -5.34
N GLY A 348 -12.18 17.51 -5.49
CA GLY A 348 -13.12 18.40 -4.81
C GLY A 348 -12.99 18.34 -3.28
N ILE A 349 -12.90 17.14 -2.70
CA ILE A 349 -12.82 17.00 -1.25
C ILE A 349 -11.44 17.35 -0.70
N LYS A 350 -10.37 16.82 -1.29
CA LYS A 350 -9.02 16.93 -0.71
C LYS A 350 -8.31 18.24 -1.06
N PHE A 351 -8.56 18.79 -2.24
CA PHE A 351 -7.87 19.99 -2.72
C PHE A 351 -8.73 21.26 -2.68
N TYR A 352 -10.06 21.13 -2.84
CA TYR A 352 -10.99 22.26 -2.77
C TYR A 352 -11.79 22.34 -1.46
N GLY A 353 -11.57 21.42 -0.51
CA GLY A 353 -12.19 21.46 0.81
C GLY A 353 -13.70 21.21 0.81
N MET A 354 -14.25 20.60 -0.23
CA MET A 354 -15.67 20.26 -0.30
C MET A 354 -16.02 19.15 0.71
N SER A 355 -17.21 19.22 1.30
CA SER A 355 -17.72 18.15 2.14
C SER A 355 -18.03 16.89 1.31
N PRO A 356 -17.86 15.68 1.87
CA PRO A 356 -18.31 14.44 1.22
C PRO A 356 -19.77 14.52 0.76
N TRP A 357 -19.99 14.51 -0.56
CA TRP A 357 -21.32 14.70 -1.14
C TRP A 357 -22.02 13.41 -1.56
N PHE A 358 -21.38 12.24 -1.39
CA PHE A 358 -21.99 10.94 -1.68
C PHE A 358 -22.14 10.13 -0.38
N PHE A 359 -23.31 10.20 0.27
CA PHE A 359 -23.65 9.44 1.49
C PHE A 359 -22.59 9.45 2.60
N GLY A 360 -21.80 10.53 2.70
CA GLY A 360 -20.71 10.63 3.67
C GLY A 360 -19.48 9.76 3.37
N VAL A 361 -19.37 9.17 2.18
CA VAL A 361 -18.20 8.39 1.73
C VAL A 361 -17.00 9.31 1.57
N SER A 362 -15.90 8.96 2.20
CA SER A 362 -14.65 9.70 2.10
C SER A 362 -13.98 9.54 0.73
N ALA A 363 -13.02 10.42 0.43
CA ALA A 363 -12.26 10.35 -0.81
C ALA A 363 -11.51 9.01 -0.97
N GLU A 364 -11.15 8.37 0.14
CA GLU A 364 -10.49 7.07 0.18
C GLU A 364 -11.40 5.91 -0.29
N GLY A 365 -12.72 6.02 -0.08
CA GLY A 365 -13.69 4.97 -0.41
C GLY A 365 -14.44 5.17 -1.74
N ILE A 366 -14.41 6.37 -2.30
CA ILE A 366 -15.26 6.72 -3.46
C ILE A 366 -14.97 5.89 -4.72
N GLY A 367 -13.77 5.31 -4.82
CA GLY A 367 -13.41 4.42 -5.93
C GLY A 367 -14.39 3.26 -6.14
N THR A 368 -15.05 2.78 -5.08
CA THR A 368 -16.11 1.77 -5.20
C THR A 368 -17.33 2.27 -5.99
N VAL A 369 -17.72 3.54 -5.81
CA VAL A 369 -18.80 4.14 -6.59
C VAL A 369 -18.37 4.32 -8.04
N GLY A 370 -17.15 4.83 -8.25
CA GLY A 370 -16.57 4.96 -9.60
C GLY A 370 -16.52 3.62 -10.33
N MET A 371 -16.21 2.54 -9.63
CA MET A 371 -16.24 1.17 -10.15
C MET A 371 -17.64 0.75 -10.59
N LEU A 372 -18.66 1.02 -9.76
CA LEU A 372 -20.06 0.72 -10.11
C LEU A 372 -20.52 1.53 -11.32
N ILE A 373 -20.16 2.81 -11.39
CA ILE A 373 -20.44 3.67 -12.56
C ILE A 373 -19.79 3.08 -13.81
N ASN A 374 -18.50 2.73 -13.74
CA ASN A 374 -17.80 2.10 -14.84
C ASN A 374 -18.46 0.80 -15.28
N LEU A 375 -18.82 -0.09 -14.34
CA LEU A 375 -19.49 -1.35 -14.63
C LEU A 375 -20.81 -1.13 -15.38
N VAL A 376 -21.65 -0.22 -14.87
CA VAL A 376 -22.95 0.10 -15.47
C VAL A 376 -22.77 0.73 -16.86
N VAL A 377 -21.89 1.71 -17.00
CA VAL A 377 -21.63 2.38 -18.28
C VAL A 377 -21.05 1.40 -19.30
N THR A 378 -20.11 0.54 -18.90
CA THR A 378 -19.53 -0.50 -19.77
C THR A 378 -20.61 -1.44 -20.29
N LEU A 379 -21.48 -1.93 -19.41
CA LEU A 379 -22.56 -2.83 -19.79
C LEU A 379 -23.57 -2.15 -20.72
N ILE A 380 -23.97 -0.91 -20.44
CA ILE A 380 -24.93 -0.20 -21.28
C ILE A 380 -24.32 0.09 -22.66
N VAL A 381 -23.16 0.72 -22.71
CA VAL A 381 -22.55 1.17 -23.97
C VAL A 381 -22.14 -0.02 -24.84
N SER A 382 -21.62 -1.11 -24.25
CA SER A 382 -21.25 -2.31 -25.03
C SER A 382 -22.46 -2.95 -25.71
N ARG A 383 -23.65 -2.90 -25.11
CA ARG A 383 -24.89 -3.45 -25.70
C ARG A 383 -25.48 -2.54 -26.77
N LEU A 384 -25.28 -1.24 -26.65
CA LEU A 384 -25.73 -0.24 -27.62
C LEU A 384 -24.79 -0.11 -28.85
N THR A 385 -23.58 -0.65 -28.77
CA THR A 385 -22.57 -0.59 -29.83
C THR A 385 -22.33 -1.97 -30.47
N PRO A 386 -21.67 -2.05 -31.66
CA PRO A 386 -21.51 -3.30 -32.40
C PRO A 386 -20.83 -4.41 -31.59
N ALA A 387 -21.23 -5.67 -31.83
CA ALA A 387 -20.64 -6.81 -31.14
C ALA A 387 -19.15 -7.00 -31.47
N PRO A 388 -18.33 -7.50 -30.52
CA PRO A 388 -16.98 -7.92 -30.83
C PRO A 388 -16.99 -8.96 -31.96
N PRO A 389 -15.95 -9.02 -32.80
CA PRO A 389 -15.80 -10.06 -33.81
C PRO A 389 -15.93 -11.47 -33.20
N LEU A 390 -16.44 -12.43 -33.98
CA LEU A 390 -16.69 -13.81 -33.51
C LEU A 390 -15.42 -14.47 -32.93
N HIS A 391 -14.25 -14.24 -33.54
CA HIS A 391 -13.00 -14.81 -33.04
C HIS A 391 -12.63 -14.31 -31.63
N ILE A 392 -12.98 -13.07 -31.28
CA ILE A 392 -12.77 -12.52 -29.92
C ILE A 392 -13.75 -13.16 -28.94
N GLN A 393 -15.01 -13.34 -29.34
CA GLN A 393 -16.00 -14.01 -28.49
C GLN A 393 -15.60 -15.46 -28.20
N GLN A 394 -15.05 -16.16 -29.20
CA GLN A 394 -14.51 -17.51 -29.07
C GLN A 394 -13.26 -17.54 -28.16
N LEU A 395 -12.35 -16.56 -28.29
CA LEU A 395 -11.21 -16.44 -27.38
C LEU A 395 -11.64 -16.27 -25.92
N VAL A 396 -12.65 -15.42 -25.67
CA VAL A 396 -13.19 -15.22 -24.31
C VAL A 396 -13.82 -16.50 -23.76
N GLU A 397 -14.41 -17.33 -24.63
CA GLU A 397 -15.00 -18.60 -24.26
C GLU A 397 -13.94 -19.67 -23.98
N SER A 398 -12.88 -19.74 -24.78
CA SER A 398 -11.77 -20.69 -24.57
C SER A 398 -10.98 -20.39 -23.30
N LEU A 399 -10.81 -19.11 -22.93
CA LEU A 399 -10.18 -18.71 -21.67
C LEU A 399 -10.89 -19.26 -20.42
N ARG A 400 -12.16 -19.63 -20.53
CA ARG A 400 -12.96 -20.17 -19.41
C ARG A 400 -13.04 -21.69 -19.40
N ASP A 401 -12.57 -22.35 -20.45
CA ASP A 401 -12.62 -23.80 -20.55
C ASP A 401 -11.35 -24.41 -19.95
N PRO A 402 -11.43 -25.08 -18.79
CA PRO A 402 -10.27 -25.69 -18.16
C PRO A 402 -9.78 -26.95 -18.91
N SER A 403 -10.51 -27.45 -19.91
CA SER A 403 -10.15 -28.66 -20.64
C SER A 403 -9.16 -28.44 -21.80
N HIS A 404 -8.93 -27.19 -22.18
CA HIS A 404 -7.93 -26.78 -23.18
C HIS A 404 -6.76 -26.06 -22.47
N GLU A 405 -6.05 -26.74 -21.56
CA GLU A 405 -4.76 -26.22 -21.08
C GLU A 405 -3.85 -26.01 -22.31
N PRO A 406 -3.41 -24.77 -22.62
CA PRO A 406 -2.38 -24.59 -23.64
C PRO A 406 -1.14 -25.35 -23.17
N LEU A 407 -0.52 -26.07 -24.10
CA LEU A 407 0.72 -26.80 -23.86
C LEU A 407 1.74 -25.88 -23.17
N ALA A 408 2.51 -26.44 -22.22
CA ALA A 408 3.53 -25.66 -21.53
C ALA A 408 4.49 -25.06 -22.58
N LEU A 409 5.03 -23.86 -22.33
CA LEU A 409 5.99 -23.22 -23.23
C LEU A 409 7.23 -24.08 -23.54
N ASP A 410 7.52 -25.10 -22.71
CA ASP A 410 8.59 -26.08 -22.96
C ASP A 410 8.21 -27.11 -24.07
N ASP A 411 6.93 -27.19 -24.48
CA ASP A 411 6.37 -28.07 -25.53
C ASP A 411 6.07 -27.33 -26.86
N VAL A 412 6.24 -26.00 -26.88
CA VAL A 412 6.06 -25.15 -28.07
C VAL A 412 7.43 -24.92 -28.68
N GLY A 413 7.70 -25.53 -29.84
CA GLY A 413 8.94 -25.30 -30.57
C GLY A 413 9.12 -23.81 -30.90
N GLU A 414 10.36 -23.32 -30.94
CA GLU A 414 10.69 -21.90 -31.18
C GLU A 414 10.01 -21.30 -32.43
N GLU A 415 9.59 -22.14 -33.38
CA GLU A 415 8.88 -21.78 -34.61
C GLU A 415 7.44 -21.28 -34.41
N GLN A 416 6.85 -21.44 -33.22
CA GLN A 416 5.47 -21.02 -32.92
C GLN A 416 5.38 -19.79 -32.00
N LEU A 417 6.52 -19.13 -31.74
CA LEU A 417 6.61 -17.96 -30.87
C LEU A 417 6.52 -16.60 -31.59
N ASP A 418 6.23 -16.60 -32.90
CA ASP A 418 6.05 -15.38 -33.72
C ASP A 418 4.60 -14.85 -33.75
#